data_AF-A0A2C9D1Z0-F1
#
_entry.id   AF-A0A2C9D1Z0-F1
#
_cell.length_a   1.000
_cell.length_b   1.000
_cell.length_c   1.000
_cell.angle_alpha   90.00
_cell.angle_beta   90.00
_cell.angle_gamma   90.00
#
_symmetry.space_group_name_H-M   'P 1'
#
loop_
_entity.id
_entity.type
_entity.pdbx_description
1 polymer ?
#
loop_
_entity_poly.entity_id
_entity_poly.type
_entity_poly.pdbx_seq_one_letter_code
_entity_poly.pdbx_strand_id
1 'polypeptide(L)'
;MATWHQSHNRTGLAALYRSEPGVWKVISDKPDEFASAIAFNNPEDATALAAKNGGLIVTPLAKPEDTPACKFTVLEQHDWHGRRGYVGINESQRLYVIPADGGFSCLGFDVAERKRQAVLKWLAKGALTVTVGTALAYEAYLEAMEAGRRYSERSGLKCLANLTPALTGLEGRRVALVDKSGQEIERFYVSRSGGWMPVHIALKRRNSSGGCAVYMPDGATVRTI
;
A
#
# COMPACT_ATOMS: atom_id res chain seq x y z
N MET A 1 -3.33 8.70 -8.05
CA MET A 1 -2.99 7.26 -8.00
C MET A 1 -1.50 7.19 -7.72
N ALA A 2 -1.08 6.94 -6.48
CA ALA A 2 0.34 6.83 -6.15
C ALA A 2 0.75 5.38 -6.38
N THR A 3 1.40 5.12 -7.50
CA THR A 3 2.13 3.87 -7.73
C THR A 3 3.22 3.77 -6.68
N TRP A 4 3.04 2.83 -5.76
CA TRP A 4 4.02 2.43 -4.76
C TRP A 4 5.35 2.15 -5.47
N HIS A 5 6.44 2.82 -5.10
CA HIS A 5 7.76 2.50 -5.67
C HIS A 5 8.25 1.19 -5.06
N GLN A 6 8.48 0.26 -5.98
CA GLN A 6 8.48 -1.19 -5.87
C GLN A 6 9.90 -1.78 -5.62
N SER A 7 10.92 -0.93 -5.45
CA SER A 7 12.32 -1.35 -5.50
C SER A 7 12.86 -2.12 -4.28
N HIS A 8 12.07 -2.36 -3.23
CA HIS A 8 12.57 -2.96 -1.98
C HIS A 8 11.71 -4.09 -1.41
N ASN A 9 10.82 -4.66 -2.23
CA ASN A 9 10.13 -5.90 -1.86
C ASN A 9 11.13 -7.06 -1.91
N ARG A 10 11.74 -7.41 -0.77
CA ARG A 10 12.74 -8.50 -0.68
C ARG A 10 12.18 -9.87 -1.09
N THR A 11 10.87 -10.01 -1.03
CA THR A 11 10.13 -11.10 -1.64
C THR A 11 9.59 -10.60 -2.97
N GLY A 12 10.20 -11.01 -4.07
CA GLY A 12 9.67 -10.69 -5.40
C GLY A 12 8.19 -11.08 -5.47
N LEU A 13 7.28 -10.11 -5.48
CA LEU A 13 5.86 -10.39 -5.44
C LEU A 13 5.37 -10.49 -6.89
N ALA A 14 5.31 -11.70 -7.43
CA ALA A 14 4.70 -11.95 -8.73
C ALA A 14 3.22 -12.31 -8.56
N ALA A 15 2.28 -11.42 -8.88
CA ALA A 15 0.84 -11.68 -8.81
C ALA A 15 0.29 -12.17 -10.16
N LEU A 16 -0.24 -13.39 -10.20
CA LEU A 16 -0.94 -13.93 -11.38
C LEU A 16 -2.38 -13.39 -11.44
N TYR A 17 -2.83 -12.73 -12.50
CA TYR A 17 -4.22 -12.32 -12.67
C TYR A 17 -4.76 -12.63 -14.08
N ARG A 18 -5.93 -13.24 -14.18
CA ARG A 18 -6.71 -13.35 -15.41
C ARG A 18 -7.41 -12.01 -15.70
N SER A 19 -6.91 -11.27 -16.68
CA SER A 19 -7.52 -9.97 -17.05
C SER A 19 -8.80 -10.14 -17.86
N GLU A 20 -8.84 -11.17 -18.69
CA GLU A 20 -9.91 -11.47 -19.66
C GLU A 20 -10.04 -12.99 -19.83
N PRO A 21 -11.15 -13.51 -20.40
CA PRO A 21 -11.26 -14.92 -20.72
C PRO A 21 -10.10 -15.41 -21.61
N GLY A 22 -9.19 -16.23 -21.04
CA GLY A 22 -8.06 -16.80 -21.76
C GLY A 22 -6.74 -16.03 -21.63
N VAL A 23 -6.75 -14.83 -21.03
CA VAL A 23 -5.54 -14.02 -20.84
C VAL A 23 -5.15 -13.98 -19.38
N TRP A 24 -3.95 -14.47 -19.09
CA TRP A 24 -3.32 -14.48 -17.77
C TRP A 24 -2.20 -13.46 -17.75
N LYS A 25 -1.99 -12.77 -16.63
CA LYS A 25 -0.93 -11.78 -16.51
C LYS A 25 -0.17 -11.98 -15.22
N VAL A 26 1.15 -11.91 -15.26
CA VAL A 26 2.00 -11.93 -14.07
C VAL A 26 2.52 -10.51 -13.85
N ILE A 27 2.18 -9.92 -12.72
CA ILE A 27 2.76 -8.65 -12.26
C ILE A 27 3.95 -9.02 -11.39
N SER A 28 5.17 -8.94 -11.91
CA SER A 28 6.38 -9.25 -11.15
C SER A 28 6.96 -8.00 -10.49
N ASP A 29 7.08 -8.02 -9.16
CA ASP A 29 7.67 -6.96 -8.35
C ASP A 29 9.07 -7.36 -7.86
N LYS A 30 10.05 -7.42 -8.77
CA LYS A 30 11.44 -7.72 -8.39
C LYS A 30 12.16 -6.45 -7.93
N PRO A 31 13.13 -6.56 -7.00
CA PRO A 31 14.11 -5.51 -6.78
C PRO A 31 14.80 -5.15 -8.11
N ASP A 32 14.94 -3.85 -8.38
CA ASP A 32 15.68 -3.27 -9.53
C ASP A 32 15.12 -3.47 -10.95
N GLU A 33 13.94 -4.09 -11.11
CA GLU A 33 13.21 -4.13 -12.39
C GLU A 33 11.94 -3.25 -12.33
N PHE A 34 11.55 -2.62 -13.45
CA PHE A 34 10.24 -1.97 -13.53
C PHE A 34 9.14 -3.04 -13.39
N ALA A 35 8.14 -2.80 -12.55
CA ALA A 35 6.97 -3.66 -12.51
C ALA A 35 6.36 -3.75 -13.91
N SER A 36 6.41 -4.95 -14.47
CA SER A 36 5.87 -5.26 -15.79
C SER A 36 4.77 -6.29 -15.63
N ALA A 37 3.66 -6.05 -16.33
CA ALA A 37 2.60 -7.03 -16.49
C ALA A 37 2.92 -7.84 -17.76
N ILE A 38 3.37 -9.08 -17.59
CA ILE A 38 3.61 -9.99 -18.72
C ILE A 38 2.33 -10.78 -18.96
N ALA A 39 1.80 -10.75 -20.17
CA ALA A 39 0.62 -11.52 -20.55
C ALA A 39 1.00 -12.91 -21.07
N PHE A 40 0.17 -13.89 -20.75
CA PHE A 40 0.26 -15.30 -21.11
C PHE A 40 -1.09 -15.77 -21.63
N ASN A 41 -1.05 -16.63 -22.64
CA ASN A 41 -2.26 -17.23 -23.22
C ASN A 41 -2.68 -18.52 -22.52
N ASN A 42 -1.88 -19.01 -21.56
CA ASN A 42 -2.20 -20.20 -20.76
C ASN A 42 -1.79 -19.99 -19.29
N PRO A 43 -2.49 -20.65 -18.34
CA PRO A 43 -2.22 -20.51 -16.91
C PRO A 43 -0.93 -21.20 -16.45
N GLU A 44 -0.48 -22.24 -17.16
CA GLU A 44 0.68 -23.06 -16.79
C GLU A 44 1.98 -22.27 -16.89
N ASP A 45 2.19 -21.55 -17.99
CA ASP A 45 3.36 -20.68 -18.20
C ASP A 45 3.40 -19.52 -17.21
N ALA A 46 2.23 -18.93 -16.95
CA ALA A 46 2.08 -17.82 -16.03
C ALA A 46 2.36 -18.26 -14.58
N THR A 47 1.88 -19.46 -14.21
CA THR A 47 2.16 -20.12 -12.93
C THR A 47 3.63 -20.48 -12.78
N ALA A 48 4.25 -21.05 -13.81
CA ALA A 48 5.66 -21.41 -13.81
C ALA A 48 6.55 -20.18 -13.62
N LEU A 49 6.24 -19.06 -14.27
CA LEU A 49 6.98 -17.81 -14.08
C LEU A 49 6.79 -17.23 -12.68
N ALA A 50 5.56 -17.23 -12.16
CA ALA A 50 5.28 -16.76 -10.80
C ALA A 50 6.04 -17.59 -9.76
N ALA A 51 6.00 -18.92 -9.87
CA ALA A 51 6.71 -19.85 -8.98
C ALA A 51 8.24 -19.67 -9.04
N LYS A 52 8.80 -19.53 -10.25
CA LYS A 52 10.24 -19.29 -10.45
C LYS A 52 10.73 -18.02 -9.75
N ASN A 53 9.87 -17.01 -9.63
CA ASN A 53 10.22 -15.71 -9.06
C ASN A 53 9.85 -15.57 -7.57
N GLY A 54 9.40 -16.65 -6.91
CA GLY A 54 8.94 -16.61 -5.52
C GLY A 54 7.62 -15.84 -5.33
N GLY A 55 6.86 -15.66 -6.41
CA GLY A 55 5.67 -14.85 -6.45
C GLY A 55 4.41 -15.54 -5.94
N LEU A 56 3.46 -14.70 -5.52
CA LEU A 56 2.15 -15.08 -5.00
C LEU A 56 1.16 -15.32 -6.16
N ILE A 57 0.70 -16.55 -6.38
CA ILE A 57 -0.39 -16.80 -7.34
C ILE A 57 -1.70 -16.26 -6.74
N VAL A 58 -2.18 -15.11 -7.22
CA VAL A 58 -3.47 -14.51 -6.80
C VAL A 58 -4.47 -14.64 -7.93
N THR A 59 -4.93 -15.86 -8.20
CA THR A 59 -6.00 -16.11 -9.17
C THR A 59 -7.12 -15.09 -8.95
N PRO A 60 -7.56 -14.31 -9.95
CA PRO A 60 -8.67 -13.42 -9.75
C PRO A 60 -9.90 -14.31 -9.61
N LEU A 61 -10.36 -14.40 -8.37
CA LEU A 61 -11.61 -14.94 -7.88
C LEU A 61 -12.46 -15.62 -8.96
N ALA A 62 -12.06 -16.83 -9.35
CA ALA A 62 -13.02 -17.87 -9.66
C ALA A 62 -13.38 -18.51 -8.32
N LYS A 63 -14.13 -17.78 -7.50
CA LYS A 63 -14.66 -18.21 -6.20
C LYS A 63 -13.59 -18.57 -5.12
N PRO A 64 -13.96 -18.51 -3.82
CA PRO A 64 -13.04 -18.79 -2.71
C PRO A 64 -12.46 -20.21 -2.69
N GLU A 65 -13.11 -21.17 -3.33
CA GLU A 65 -12.68 -22.58 -3.40
C GLU A 65 -11.39 -22.84 -4.20
N ASP A 66 -10.96 -21.92 -5.06
CA ASP A 66 -9.86 -22.15 -6.02
C ASP A 66 -8.47 -21.68 -5.53
N THR A 67 -8.32 -21.22 -4.28
CA THR A 67 -7.04 -20.66 -3.77
C THR A 67 -6.73 -21.11 -2.33
N PRO A 68 -6.21 -22.34 -2.12
CA PRO A 68 -6.06 -22.96 -0.79
C PRO A 68 -4.99 -22.32 0.12
N ALA A 69 -4.12 -21.45 -0.41
CA ALA A 69 -3.04 -20.82 0.36
C ALA A 69 -3.46 -19.53 1.11
N CYS A 70 -4.68 -19.02 0.86
CA CYS A 70 -5.21 -17.84 1.53
C CYS A 70 -6.52 -18.22 2.24
N LYS A 71 -6.62 -17.95 3.55
CA LYS A 71 -7.90 -17.99 4.24
C LYS A 71 -8.66 -16.71 3.88
N PHE A 72 -9.43 -16.77 2.80
CA PHE A 72 -10.30 -15.66 2.45
C PHE A 72 -11.44 -15.58 3.46
N THR A 73 -11.36 -14.61 4.37
CA THR A 73 -12.54 -14.22 5.14
C THR A 73 -13.26 -13.16 4.34
N VAL A 74 -14.45 -13.49 3.85
CA VAL A 74 -15.29 -12.55 3.12
C VAL A 74 -15.69 -11.41 4.04
N LEU A 75 -15.21 -10.21 3.73
CA LEU A 75 -15.80 -8.97 4.20
C LEU A 75 -16.58 -8.35 3.05
N GLU A 76 -17.90 -8.15 3.22
CA GLU A 76 -18.65 -7.33 2.26
C GLU A 76 -18.15 -5.89 2.37
N GLN A 77 -17.34 -5.47 1.41
CA GLN A 77 -16.94 -4.07 1.29
C GLN A 77 -17.75 -3.44 0.16
N HIS A 78 -18.28 -2.24 0.38
CA HIS A 78 -18.72 -1.40 -0.73
C HIS A 78 -17.53 -0.55 -1.15
N ASP A 79 -17.10 -0.67 -2.41
CA ASP A 79 -16.12 0.25 -2.97
C ASP A 79 -16.71 1.68 -3.06
N TRP A 80 -15.90 2.65 -3.47
CA TRP A 80 -16.35 4.04 -3.68
C TRP A 80 -17.49 4.17 -4.72
N HIS A 81 -17.75 3.11 -5.50
CA HIS A 81 -18.81 3.01 -6.49
C HIS A 81 -19.99 2.13 -6.02
N GLY A 82 -20.01 1.71 -4.75
CA GLY A 82 -21.06 0.86 -4.19
C GLY A 82 -21.01 -0.62 -4.62
N ARG A 83 -19.99 -1.04 -5.36
CA ARG A 83 -19.80 -2.44 -5.77
C ARG A 83 -19.37 -3.28 -4.57
N ARG A 84 -19.97 -4.46 -4.44
CA ARG A 84 -19.54 -5.48 -3.47
C ARG A 84 -18.15 -6.00 -3.86
N GLY A 85 -17.17 -5.73 -3.02
CA GLY A 85 -15.81 -6.27 -3.10
C GLY A 85 -15.52 -7.19 -1.92
N TYR A 86 -14.61 -8.14 -2.13
CA TYR A 86 -14.13 -9.08 -1.13
C TYR A 86 -12.72 -8.69 -0.70
N VAL A 87 -12.42 -8.66 0.61
CA VAL A 87 -11.04 -8.49 1.10
C VAL A 87 -10.45 -9.84 1.49
N GLY A 88 -9.32 -10.20 0.90
CA GLY A 88 -8.56 -11.39 1.28
C GLY A 88 -7.69 -11.13 2.51
N ILE A 89 -7.48 -12.16 3.33
CA ILE A 89 -6.57 -12.13 4.48
C ILE A 89 -5.45 -13.15 4.22
N ASN A 90 -4.24 -12.65 4.07
CA ASN A 90 -3.05 -13.46 3.93
C ASN A 90 -2.27 -13.45 5.25
N GLU A 91 -2.52 -14.46 6.08
CA GLU A 91 -1.90 -14.59 7.41
C GLU A 91 -0.38 -14.79 7.33
N SER A 92 0.10 -15.56 6.34
CA SER A 92 1.52 -15.90 6.21
C SER A 92 2.39 -14.67 5.87
N GLN A 93 1.87 -13.78 5.04
CA GLN A 93 2.53 -12.52 4.67
C GLN A 93 2.07 -11.33 5.53
N ARG A 94 1.07 -11.53 6.39
CA ARG A 94 0.46 -10.50 7.25
C ARG A 94 -0.11 -9.31 6.46
N LEU A 95 -0.86 -9.60 5.38
CA LEU A 95 -1.43 -8.60 4.48
C LEU A 95 -2.95 -8.77 4.30
N TYR A 96 -3.66 -7.66 4.21
CA TYR A 96 -4.99 -7.59 3.60
C TYR A 96 -4.84 -7.40 2.09
N VAL A 97 -5.55 -8.20 1.30
CA VAL A 97 -5.58 -8.15 -0.17
C VAL A 97 -6.89 -7.51 -0.60
N ILE A 98 -6.82 -6.29 -1.12
CA ILE A 98 -7.97 -5.41 -1.36
C ILE A 98 -8.15 -5.28 -2.88
N PRO A 99 -9.32 -5.61 -3.45
CA PRO A 99 -9.57 -5.41 -4.87
C PRO A 99 -9.42 -3.94 -5.27
N ALA A 100 -8.81 -3.71 -6.42
CA ALA A 100 -8.69 -2.39 -7.03
C ALA A 100 -8.97 -2.51 -8.53
N ASP A 101 -9.36 -1.41 -9.19
CA ASP A 101 -9.62 -1.44 -10.62
C ASP A 101 -8.38 -1.94 -11.39
N GLY A 102 -8.51 -3.11 -12.01
CA GLY A 102 -7.43 -3.76 -12.76
C GLY A 102 -6.47 -4.64 -11.93
N GLY A 103 -6.78 -4.96 -10.67
CA GLY A 103 -5.98 -5.89 -9.86
C GLY A 103 -6.30 -5.85 -8.36
N PHE A 104 -5.25 -5.82 -7.55
CA PHE A 104 -5.35 -5.76 -6.09
C PHE A 104 -4.34 -4.78 -5.51
N SER A 105 -4.66 -4.23 -4.34
CA SER A 105 -3.75 -3.52 -3.47
C SER A 105 -3.50 -4.34 -2.21
N CYS A 106 -2.31 -4.23 -1.62
CA CYS A 106 -1.96 -4.92 -0.40
C CYS A 106 -1.78 -3.92 0.74
N LEU A 107 -2.35 -4.21 1.89
CA LEU A 107 -2.18 -3.42 3.11
C LEU A 107 -1.68 -4.32 4.24
N GLY A 108 -0.46 -4.05 4.72
CA GLY A 108 0.10 -4.80 5.85
C GLY A 108 -0.72 -4.61 7.13
N PHE A 109 -0.86 -5.69 7.89
CA PHE A 109 -1.62 -5.72 9.13
C PHE A 109 -1.15 -4.63 10.12
N ASP A 110 0.16 -4.52 10.31
CA ASP A 110 0.78 -3.54 11.22
C ASP A 110 0.63 -2.11 10.69
N VAL A 111 0.62 -1.92 9.37
CA VAL A 111 0.39 -0.62 8.74
C VAL A 111 -1.06 -0.16 8.98
N ALA A 112 -2.03 -1.06 8.82
CA ALA A 112 -3.43 -0.78 9.08
C ALA A 112 -3.64 -0.40 10.56
N GLU A 113 -3.13 -1.22 11.48
CA GLU A 113 -3.30 -0.97 12.92
C GLU A 113 -2.63 0.33 13.37
N ARG A 114 -1.38 0.58 12.94
CA ARG A 114 -0.68 1.85 13.24
C ARG A 114 -1.49 3.06 12.76
N LYS A 115 -2.02 3.01 11.54
CA LYS A 115 -2.84 4.10 11.00
C LYS A 115 -4.15 4.27 11.78
N ARG A 116 -4.84 3.17 12.09
CA ARG A 116 -6.07 3.17 12.89
C ARG A 116 -5.84 3.86 14.23
N GLN A 117 -4.83 3.44 14.97
CA GLN A 117 -4.47 4.01 16.28
C GLN A 117 -4.13 5.50 16.18
N ALA A 118 -3.36 5.89 15.17
CA ALA A 118 -2.99 7.29 15.00
C ALA A 118 -4.19 8.19 14.69
N VAL A 119 -5.15 7.71 13.89
CA VAL A 119 -6.39 8.44 13.60
C VAL A 119 -7.29 8.49 14.84
N LEU A 120 -7.46 7.40 15.57
CA LEU A 120 -8.26 7.40 16.80
C LEU A 120 -7.69 8.35 17.86
N LYS A 121 -6.36 8.35 18.02
CA LYS A 121 -5.66 9.32 18.89
C LYS A 121 -5.90 10.75 18.44
N TRP A 122 -5.81 11.04 17.14
CA TRP A 122 -6.07 12.38 16.59
C TRP A 122 -7.52 12.82 16.83
N LEU A 123 -8.48 11.89 16.78
CA LEU A 123 -9.89 12.14 17.10
C LEU A 123 -10.18 12.20 18.61
N ALA A 124 -9.18 12.03 19.47
CA ALA A 124 -9.32 11.86 20.92
C ALA A 124 -10.33 10.77 21.32
N LYS A 125 -10.38 9.69 20.52
CA LYS A 125 -11.23 8.52 20.77
C LYS A 125 -10.43 7.37 21.36
N GLY A 126 -11.07 6.61 22.23
CA GLY A 126 -10.53 5.32 22.67
C GLY A 126 -10.45 4.32 21.51
N ALA A 127 -9.53 3.37 21.60
CA ALA A 127 -9.40 2.29 20.64
C ALA A 127 -9.97 1.01 21.23
N LEU A 128 -10.89 0.38 20.49
CA LEU A 128 -11.21 -1.02 20.73
C LEU A 128 -9.98 -1.87 20.44
N THR A 129 -9.70 -2.81 21.33
CA THR A 129 -8.69 -3.83 21.14
C THR A 129 -9.24 -4.87 20.18
N VAL A 130 -8.62 -5.00 19.02
CA VAL A 130 -8.96 -5.98 17.99
C VAL A 130 -7.73 -6.80 17.66
N THR A 131 -7.92 -8.09 17.37
CA THR A 131 -6.82 -8.97 16.97
C THR A 131 -6.37 -8.60 15.56
N VAL A 132 -5.15 -8.10 15.44
CA VAL A 132 -4.53 -7.70 14.17
C VAL A 132 -4.52 -8.87 13.17
N GLY A 133 -4.82 -8.59 11.91
CA GLY A 133 -4.88 -9.61 10.84
C GLY A 133 -6.21 -10.34 10.72
N THR A 134 -7.24 -9.88 11.44
CA THR A 134 -8.61 -10.41 11.32
C THR A 134 -9.47 -9.49 10.46
N ALA A 135 -10.58 -10.05 9.99
CA ALA A 135 -11.63 -9.30 9.31
C ALA A 135 -12.11 -8.10 10.16
N LEU A 136 -12.40 -8.35 11.44
CA LEU A 136 -12.81 -7.33 12.39
C LEU A 136 -11.77 -6.20 12.55
N ALA A 137 -10.48 -6.53 12.54
CA ALA A 137 -9.43 -5.50 12.61
C ALA A 137 -9.36 -4.63 11.35
N TYR A 138 -9.63 -5.21 10.17
CA TYR A 138 -9.73 -4.44 8.93
C TYR A 138 -10.97 -3.53 8.92
N GLU A 139 -12.12 -4.02 9.37
CA GLU A 139 -13.34 -3.20 9.53
C GLU A 139 -13.10 -2.03 10.50
N ALA A 140 -12.52 -2.29 11.67
CA ALA A 140 -12.18 -1.26 12.64
C ALA A 140 -11.19 -0.22 12.06
N TYR A 141 -10.29 -0.64 11.17
CA TYR A 141 -9.42 0.28 10.43
C TYR A 141 -10.23 1.17 9.47
N LEU A 142 -11.14 0.60 8.67
CA LEU A 142 -11.98 1.36 7.75
C LEU A 142 -12.86 2.39 8.47
N GLU A 143 -13.51 1.97 9.56
CA GLU A 143 -14.34 2.85 10.39
C GLU A 143 -13.54 4.03 10.94
N ALA A 144 -12.31 3.79 11.41
CA ALA A 144 -11.44 4.86 11.87
C ALA A 144 -11.06 5.82 10.73
N MET A 145 -10.69 5.29 9.55
CA MET A 145 -10.35 6.13 8.39
C MET A 145 -11.53 6.98 7.94
N GLU A 146 -12.74 6.42 7.89
CA GLU A 146 -13.96 7.14 7.51
C GLU A 146 -14.34 8.20 8.56
N ALA A 147 -14.23 7.87 9.85
CA ALA A 147 -14.42 8.84 10.92
C ALA A 147 -13.42 10.00 10.83
N GLY A 148 -12.16 9.70 10.51
CA GLY A 148 -11.10 10.68 10.29
C GLY A 148 -11.40 11.60 9.10
N ARG A 149 -11.81 11.03 7.95
CA ARG A 149 -12.22 11.79 6.76
C ARG A 149 -13.37 12.75 7.08
N ARG A 150 -14.47 12.26 7.68
CA ARG A 150 -15.63 13.08 8.06
C ARG A 150 -15.26 14.19 9.03
N TYR A 151 -14.39 13.91 10.00
CA TYR A 151 -13.91 14.94 10.92
C TYR A 151 -13.10 16.02 10.22
N SER A 152 -12.21 15.63 9.30
CA SER A 152 -11.45 16.58 8.46
C SER A 152 -12.37 17.46 7.63
N GLU A 153 -13.38 16.89 6.99
CA GLU A 153 -14.35 17.63 6.16
C GLU A 153 -15.12 18.67 6.97
N ARG A 154 -15.54 18.33 8.19
CA ARG A 154 -16.30 19.26 9.05
C ARG A 154 -15.43 20.33 9.69
N SER A 155 -14.19 19.99 10.09
CA SER A 155 -13.32 20.88 10.87
C SER A 155 -12.33 21.67 10.02
N GLY A 156 -12.07 21.24 8.77
CA GLY A 156 -10.97 21.74 7.94
C GLY A 156 -9.58 21.28 8.40
N LEU A 157 -9.47 20.51 9.48
CA LEU A 157 -8.20 20.04 10.03
C LEU A 157 -7.70 18.80 9.29
N LYS A 158 -6.38 18.60 9.25
CA LYS A 158 -5.74 17.42 8.63
C LYS A 158 -5.10 16.51 9.67
N CYS A 159 -5.17 15.20 9.44
CA CYS A 159 -4.51 14.20 10.27
C CYS A 159 -3.05 14.02 9.83
N LEU A 160 -2.10 14.51 10.63
CA LEU A 160 -0.67 14.48 10.29
C LEU A 160 -0.02 13.10 10.52
N ALA A 161 -0.79 12.07 10.85
CA ALA A 161 -0.31 10.74 11.23
C ALA A 161 0.55 10.03 10.16
N ASN A 162 0.35 10.37 8.89
CA ASN A 162 1.08 9.77 7.76
C ASN A 162 2.31 10.58 7.34
N LEU A 163 2.62 11.70 8.02
CA LEU A 163 3.84 12.44 7.76
C LEU A 163 5.02 11.70 8.36
N THR A 164 6.05 11.50 7.54
CA THR A 164 7.35 10.99 7.97
C THR A 164 8.01 11.98 8.95
N PRO A 165 8.27 11.60 10.21
CA PRO A 165 8.74 12.53 11.23
C PRO A 165 10.02 13.29 10.85
N ALA A 166 10.98 12.61 10.20
CA ALA A 166 12.25 13.21 9.78
C ALA A 166 12.12 14.26 8.66
N LEU A 167 10.95 14.38 8.02
CA LEU A 167 10.69 15.32 6.93
C LEU A 167 9.72 16.44 7.33
N THR A 168 9.09 16.34 8.50
CA THR A 168 8.17 17.36 8.99
C THR A 168 8.89 18.69 9.18
N GLY A 169 8.41 19.75 8.53
CA GLY A 169 9.06 21.07 8.55
C GLY A 169 10.08 21.29 7.44
N LEU A 170 10.37 20.26 6.62
CA LEU A 170 11.26 20.36 5.46
C LEU A 170 10.50 20.59 4.15
N GLU A 171 9.19 20.81 4.18
CA GLU A 171 8.38 21.07 2.99
C GLU A 171 8.92 22.26 2.18
N GLY A 172 9.06 22.07 0.86
CA GLY A 172 9.65 23.03 -0.07
C GLY A 172 11.19 23.05 -0.06
N ARG A 173 11.85 22.36 0.88
CA ARG A 173 13.31 22.20 0.90
C ARG A 173 13.75 21.03 0.02
N ARG A 174 14.98 21.11 -0.46
CA ARG A 174 15.66 19.99 -1.10
C ARG A 174 16.44 19.22 -0.05
N VAL A 175 16.32 17.90 -0.09
CA VAL A 175 16.98 17.02 0.87
C VAL A 175 17.67 15.87 0.17
N ALA A 176 18.67 15.30 0.84
CA ALA A 176 19.30 14.03 0.54
C ALA A 176 18.81 12.99 1.55
N LEU A 177 18.28 11.87 1.05
CA LEU A 177 18.06 10.67 1.83
C LEU A 177 19.36 9.87 1.90
N VAL A 178 19.81 9.55 3.10
CA VAL A 178 21.08 8.87 3.35
C VAL A 178 20.77 7.56 4.08
N ASP A 179 21.33 6.45 3.61
CA ASP A 179 21.16 5.16 4.26
C ASP A 179 21.93 5.08 5.58
N LYS A 180 21.78 3.95 6.29
CA LYS A 180 22.47 3.71 7.57
C LYS A 180 24.01 3.65 7.47
N SER A 181 24.56 3.47 6.27
CA SER A 181 26.01 3.43 6.03
C SER A 181 26.59 4.82 5.72
N GLY A 182 25.73 5.84 5.58
CA GLY A 182 26.14 7.19 5.20
C GLY A 182 26.13 7.42 3.69
N GLN A 183 25.69 6.44 2.89
CA GLN A 183 25.60 6.56 1.45
C GLN A 183 24.30 7.28 1.06
N GLU A 184 24.41 8.25 0.15
CA GLU A 184 23.25 8.95 -0.39
C GLU A 184 22.46 8.00 -1.31
N ILE A 185 21.16 7.86 -1.03
CA ILE A 185 20.21 7.05 -1.81
C ILE A 185 19.58 7.91 -2.92
N GLU A 186 19.04 9.07 -2.55
CA GLU A 186 18.31 9.95 -3.49
C GLU A 186 18.28 11.40 -3.00
N ARG A 187 18.09 12.34 -3.93
CA ARG A 187 17.76 13.75 -3.65
C ARG A 187 16.40 14.12 -4.21
N PHE A 188 15.59 14.79 -3.41
CA PHE A 188 14.28 15.28 -3.83
C PHE A 188 13.88 16.56 -3.10
N TYR A 189 12.92 17.28 -3.67
CA TYR A 189 12.20 18.33 -2.95
C TYR A 189 11.08 17.70 -2.13
N VAL A 190 10.97 18.06 -0.86
CA VAL A 190 9.90 17.56 0.01
C VAL A 190 8.62 18.35 -0.28
N SER A 191 7.51 17.65 -0.52
CA SER A 191 6.18 18.24 -0.58
C SER A 191 5.19 17.43 0.25
N ARG A 192 3.93 17.87 0.32
CA ARG A 192 2.83 17.15 0.98
C ARG A 192 1.71 16.88 0.01
N SER A 193 1.08 15.72 0.15
CA SER A 193 -0.18 15.44 -0.55
C SER A 193 -1.32 16.32 -0.03
N GLY A 194 -2.35 16.53 -0.86
CA GLY A 194 -3.47 17.42 -0.55
C GLY A 194 -4.55 16.83 0.36
N GLY A 195 -4.58 15.51 0.54
CA GLY A 195 -5.68 14.79 1.21
C GLY A 195 -5.85 15.09 2.70
N TRP A 196 -6.91 14.52 3.30
CA TRP A 196 -7.25 14.69 4.71
C TRP A 196 -6.18 14.11 5.67
N MET A 197 -5.48 13.07 5.22
CA MET A 197 -4.34 12.46 5.92
C MET A 197 -3.10 12.53 5.02
N PRO A 198 -2.40 13.68 4.99
CA PRO A 198 -1.31 13.92 4.06
C PRO A 198 -0.11 12.99 4.29
N VAL A 199 0.62 12.72 3.22
CA VAL A 199 1.93 12.05 3.22
C VAL A 199 2.99 13.01 2.68
N HIS A 200 4.26 12.80 3.03
CA HIS A 200 5.36 13.43 2.31
C HIS A 200 5.51 12.85 0.91
N ILE A 201 5.73 13.72 -0.07
CA ILE A 201 5.94 13.38 -1.47
C ILE A 201 7.36 13.81 -1.87
N ALA A 202 8.10 12.92 -2.53
CA ALA A 202 9.35 13.22 -3.20
C ALA A 202 9.07 13.84 -4.57
N LEU A 203 9.39 15.13 -4.72
CA LEU A 203 9.30 15.83 -6.00
C LEU A 203 10.68 15.87 -6.67
N LYS A 204 10.73 15.46 -7.95
CA LYS A 204 11.95 15.53 -8.76
C LYS A 204 12.43 16.97 -8.98
N ARG A 205 11.50 17.91 -9.14
CA ARG A 205 11.76 19.35 -9.32
C ARG A 205 10.79 20.17 -8.48
N ARG A 206 11.17 21.40 -8.13
CA ARG A 206 10.33 22.31 -7.34
C ARG A 206 8.99 22.64 -8.01
N ASN A 207 8.94 22.63 -9.34
CA ASN A 207 7.73 22.89 -10.13
C ASN A 207 7.03 21.61 -10.61
N SER A 208 7.39 20.44 -10.08
CA SER A 208 6.66 19.20 -10.36
C SER A 208 5.27 19.24 -9.70
N SER A 209 4.24 18.89 -10.47
CA SER A 209 2.84 18.80 -9.99
C SER A 209 2.51 17.47 -9.30
N GLY A 210 3.43 16.50 -9.33
CA GLY A 210 3.26 15.18 -8.76
C GLY A 210 4.59 14.51 -8.41
N GLY A 211 4.52 13.52 -7.53
CA GLY A 211 5.65 12.73 -7.09
C GLY A 211 5.19 11.50 -6.31
N CYS A 212 6.15 10.68 -5.93
CA CYS A 212 5.88 9.46 -5.19
C CYS A 212 5.89 9.73 -3.68
N ALA A 213 5.11 8.96 -2.92
CA ALA A 213 5.18 9.03 -1.46
C ALA A 213 6.60 8.66 -1.00
N VAL A 214 7.15 9.41 -0.05
CA VAL A 214 8.51 9.15 0.41
C VAL A 214 8.54 7.85 1.22
N TYR A 215 9.42 6.95 0.83
CA TYR A 215 9.82 5.80 1.63
C TYR A 215 11.15 6.12 2.33
N MET A 216 11.23 5.82 3.62
CA MET A 216 12.49 5.89 4.37
C MET A 216 12.87 4.49 4.83
N PRO A 217 13.96 3.91 4.31
CA PRO A 217 14.48 2.65 4.81
C PRO A 217 14.83 2.74 6.30
N ASP A 218 14.79 1.60 7.00
CA ASP A 218 15.16 1.53 8.40
C ASP A 218 16.60 2.01 8.64
N GLY A 219 16.76 2.95 9.58
CA GLY A 219 18.04 3.59 9.90
C GLY A 219 18.48 4.67 8.91
N ALA A 220 17.69 4.98 7.88
CA ALA A 220 17.96 6.10 6.99
C ALA A 220 17.75 7.44 7.70
N THR A 221 18.52 8.45 7.29
CA THR A 221 18.44 9.82 7.78
C THR A 221 18.28 10.80 6.63
N VAL A 222 17.93 12.04 6.95
CA VAL A 222 17.72 13.10 5.96
C VAL A 222 18.62 14.28 6.27
N ARG A 223 19.25 14.82 5.23
CA ARG A 223 20.07 16.05 5.28
C ARG A 223 19.52 17.09 4.31
N THR A 224 19.34 18.32 4.75
CA THR A 224 19.02 19.46 3.88
C THR A 224 20.23 19.84 3.03
N ILE A 225 19.99 20.22 1.77
CA ILE A 225 21.01 20.64 0.79
C ILE A 225 20.77 22.09 0.38
#